data_AF-U1N7S3-F1
#
_entry.id   AF-U1N7S3-F1
#
_cell.length_a   1.000
_cell.length_b   1.000
_cell.length_c   1.000
_cell.angle_alpha   90.00
_cell.angle_beta   90.00
_cell.angle_gamma   90.00
#
_symmetry.space_group_name_H-M   'P 1'
#
loop_
_entity.id
_entity.type
_entity.pdbx_description
1 polymer ?
#
loop_
_entity_poly.entity_id
_entity_poly.type
_entity_poly.pdbx_seq_one_letter_code
_entity_poly.pdbx_strand_id
1 'polypeptide(L)'
;MPRPPKYTDEESLEEIRRLSERLDRSPLLKRDMNEYGKHGAKTYQDRLGSWSNAVDVAGFEPREQGTEYQERPDACPLCERSETGLDFHHWRYGE
;
A
#
# COMPACT_ATOMS: atom_id res chain seq x y z
N MET A 1 11.09 -26.47 -3.07
CA MET A 1 11.46 -25.83 -1.78
C MET A 1 11.52 -24.33 -2.00
N PRO A 2 10.87 -23.50 -1.17
CA PRO A 2 11.05 -22.05 -1.24
C PRO A 2 12.53 -21.72 -0.93
N ARG A 3 13.11 -20.79 -1.68
CA ARG A 3 14.51 -20.39 -1.45
C ARG A 3 14.63 -19.77 -0.05
N PRO A 4 15.70 -20.11 0.70
CA PRO A 4 15.95 -19.44 1.96
C PRO A 4 16.06 -17.94 1.68
N PRO A 5 15.36 -17.13 2.46
CA PRO A 5 15.34 -15.70 2.23
C PRO A 5 16.75 -15.12 2.40
N LYS A 6 17.11 -14.19 1.53
CA LYS A 6 18.48 -13.69 1.42
C LYS A 6 18.92 -12.76 2.56
N TYR A 7 17.99 -12.27 3.39
CA TYR A 7 18.24 -11.26 4.42
C TYR A 7 17.51 -11.60 5.71
N THR A 8 17.84 -10.98 6.83
CA THR A 8 17.06 -11.09 8.09
C THR A 8 16.01 -9.99 8.22
N ASP A 9 15.15 -10.07 9.24
CA ASP A 9 14.22 -8.99 9.59
C ASP A 9 14.99 -7.70 9.89
N GLU A 10 16.12 -7.79 10.58
CA GLU A 10 16.98 -6.64 10.91
C GLU A 10 17.55 -5.97 9.66
N GLU A 11 18.14 -6.74 8.74
CA GLU A 11 18.64 -6.21 7.46
C GLU A 11 17.52 -5.59 6.61
N SER A 12 16.30 -6.14 6.73
CA SER A 12 15.13 -5.61 6.04
C SER A 12 14.75 -4.22 6.58
N LEU A 13 14.81 -4.01 7.90
CA LEU A 13 14.55 -2.72 8.55
C LEU A 13 15.65 -1.70 8.24
N GLU A 14 16.91 -2.13 8.20
CA GLU A 14 18.03 -1.26 7.81
C GLU A 14 17.89 -0.75 6.37
N GLU A 15 17.46 -1.60 5.43
CA GLU A 15 17.24 -1.17 4.05
C GLU A 15 16.07 -0.18 3.93
N ILE A 16 15.03 -0.32 4.76
CA ILE A 16 13.95 0.68 4.88
C ILE A 16 14.54 2.01 5.37
N ARG A 17 15.36 2.02 6.43
CA ARG A 17 16.00 3.25 6.93
C ARG A 17 16.86 3.93 5.89
N ARG A 18 17.73 3.17 5.23
CA ARG A 18 18.60 3.66 4.16
C ARG A 18 17.82 4.30 3.01
N LEU A 19 16.69 3.72 2.61
CA LEU A 19 15.84 4.29 1.57
C LEU A 19 15.12 5.55 2.02
N SER A 20 14.70 5.61 3.28
CA SER A 20 14.06 6.79 3.87
C SER A 20 15.02 7.98 3.83
N GLU A 21 16.26 7.77 4.28
CA GLU A 21 17.33 8.78 4.22
C GLU A 21 17.67 9.18 2.77
N ARG A 22 17.76 8.20 1.86
CA ARG A 22 18.07 8.46 0.45
C ARG A 22 17.01 9.29 -0.25
N LEU A 23 15.74 9.05 0.09
CA LEU A 23 14.60 9.67 -0.59
C LEU A 23 14.06 10.89 0.17
N ASP A 24 14.63 11.18 1.34
CA ASP A 24 14.25 12.27 2.26
C ASP A 24 12.74 12.34 2.49
N ARG A 25 12.08 11.17 2.59
CA ARG A 25 10.62 11.08 2.71
C ARG A 25 10.17 9.96 3.64
N SER A 26 9.32 10.35 4.58
CA SER A 26 8.49 9.45 5.40
C SER A 26 7.03 9.83 5.15
N PRO A 27 6.14 8.89 4.79
CA PRO A 27 6.28 7.42 4.76
C PRO A 27 6.88 6.84 3.47
N LEU A 28 7.69 5.78 3.59
CA LEU A 28 8.12 4.97 2.44
C LEU A 28 6.96 4.13 1.89
N LEU A 29 6.77 4.17 0.57
CA LEU A 29 5.72 3.40 -0.07
C LEU A 29 6.28 2.06 -0.56
N LYS A 30 5.41 1.04 -0.63
CA LYS A 30 5.74 -0.26 -1.22
C LYS A 30 6.38 -0.14 -2.61
N ARG A 31 5.94 0.85 -3.40
CA ARG A 31 6.49 1.14 -4.72
C ARG A 31 7.95 1.59 -4.66
N ASP A 32 8.33 2.35 -3.63
CA ASP A 32 9.69 2.88 -3.50
C ASP A 32 10.69 1.76 -3.20
N MET A 33 10.29 0.78 -2.37
CA MET A 33 11.07 -0.44 -2.20
C MET A 33 11.13 -1.28 -3.47
N ASN A 34 10.03 -1.35 -4.24
CA ASN A 34 10.03 -2.09 -5.49
C ASN A 34 10.88 -1.44 -6.59
N GLU A 35 10.99 -0.12 -6.57
CA GLU A 35 11.71 0.68 -7.58
C GLU A 35 13.19 0.89 -7.22
N TYR A 36 13.47 1.26 -5.97
CA TYR A 36 14.81 1.62 -5.48
C TYR A 36 15.41 0.60 -4.53
N GLY A 37 14.59 -0.26 -3.95
CA GLY A 37 15.04 -1.32 -3.06
C GLY A 37 15.57 -2.52 -3.84
N LYS A 38 16.42 -3.30 -3.18
CA LYS A 38 16.91 -4.56 -3.75
C LYS A 38 15.81 -5.63 -3.84
N HIS A 39 14.68 -5.43 -3.15
CA HIS A 39 13.60 -6.39 -3.02
C HIS A 39 12.24 -5.71 -3.11
N GLY A 40 11.30 -6.38 -3.78
CA GLY A 40 9.91 -5.96 -3.78
C GLY A 40 9.30 -6.04 -2.37
N ALA A 41 8.37 -5.12 -2.10
CA ALA A 41 7.65 -5.01 -0.83
C ALA A 41 7.00 -6.33 -0.33
N LYS A 42 6.74 -7.28 -1.24
CA LYS A 42 6.13 -8.57 -0.92
C LYS A 42 6.98 -9.44 0.00
N THR A 43 8.31 -9.39 -0.12
CA THR A 43 9.22 -10.13 0.76
C THR A 43 9.13 -9.63 2.21
N TYR A 44 8.94 -8.32 2.38
CA TYR A 44 8.80 -7.71 3.70
C TYR A 44 7.45 -8.06 4.32
N GLN A 45 6.37 -8.07 3.53
CA GLN A 45 5.05 -8.47 4.01
C GLN A 45 4.99 -9.92 4.48
N ASP A 46 5.67 -10.85 3.78
CA ASP A 46 5.64 -12.28 4.15
C ASP A 46 6.32 -12.55 5.51
N ARG A 47 7.28 -11.71 5.90
CA ARG A 47 8.18 -11.95 7.04
C ARG A 47 7.84 -11.07 8.24
N LEU A 48 7.60 -9.79 7.99
CA LEU A 48 7.21 -8.79 8.98
C LEU A 48 5.67 -8.67 9.09
N GLY A 49 4.92 -9.51 8.36
CA GLY A 49 3.46 -9.59 8.36
C GLY A 49 2.77 -8.53 7.50
N SER A 50 3.16 -7.26 7.64
CA SER A 50 2.62 -6.16 6.83
C SER A 50 3.68 -5.11 6.56
N TRP A 51 3.54 -4.41 5.42
CA TRP A 51 4.43 -3.29 5.09
C TRP A 51 4.32 -2.18 6.13
N SER A 52 3.10 -1.86 6.57
CA SER A 52 2.90 -0.84 7.60
C SER A 52 3.61 -1.22 8.90
N ASN A 53 3.52 -2.49 9.29
CA ASN A 53 4.24 -3.01 10.45
C ASN A 53 5.77 -2.95 10.26
N ALA A 54 6.27 -3.27 9.06
CA ALA A 54 7.70 -3.18 8.75
C ALA A 54 8.23 -1.74 8.86
N VAL A 55 7.45 -0.76 8.40
CA VAL A 55 7.80 0.66 8.46
C VAL A 55 7.74 1.18 9.91
N ASP A 56 6.71 0.77 10.66
CA ASP A 56 6.55 1.08 12.09
C ASP A 56 7.71 0.55 12.93
N VAL A 57 8.05 -0.74 12.79
CA VAL A 57 9.18 -1.39 13.48
C VAL A 57 10.52 -0.77 13.05
N ALA A 58 10.61 -0.23 11.83
CA ALA A 58 11.81 0.49 11.38
C ALA A 58 11.95 1.88 12.05
N GLY A 59 10.93 2.36 12.75
CA GLY A 59 10.89 3.65 13.43
C GLY A 59 10.30 4.78 12.59
N PHE A 60 9.54 4.45 11.54
CA PHE A 60 8.88 5.42 10.67
C PHE A 60 7.37 5.32 10.80
N GLU A 61 6.67 6.43 10.57
CA GLU A 61 5.21 6.39 10.52
C GLU A 61 4.76 5.70 9.23
N PRO A 62 4.04 4.55 9.31
CA PRO A 62 3.47 3.95 8.13
C PRO A 62 2.39 4.86 7.55
N ARG A 63 2.30 4.93 6.21
CA ARG A 63 1.17 5.63 5.60
C ARG A 63 -0.11 4.91 6.03
N GLU A 64 -1.03 5.65 6.64
CA GLU A 64 -2.43 5.25 6.78
C GLU A 64 -2.90 4.82 5.37
N GLN A 65 -3.00 3.51 5.14
CA GLN A 65 -3.58 3.04 3.89
C GLN A 65 -5.02 3.51 3.96
N GLY A 66 -5.41 4.38 3.02
CA GLY A 66 -6.78 4.85 2.90
C GLY A 66 -7.69 3.65 2.72
N THR A 67 -8.16 3.09 3.83
CA THR A 67 -9.32 2.20 3.90
C THR A 67 -10.60 3.01 3.85
N GLU A 68 -10.52 4.29 3.49
CA GLU A 68 -11.60 5.02 2.86
C GLU A 68 -11.88 4.35 1.51
N TYR A 69 -12.45 3.15 1.58
CA TYR A 69 -13.54 2.80 0.70
C TYR A 69 -14.50 3.97 0.81
N GLN A 70 -14.39 4.90 -0.14
CA GLN A 70 -15.44 5.86 -0.36
C GLN A 70 -16.69 5.00 -0.56
N GLU A 71 -17.54 5.02 0.46
CA GLU A 71 -18.84 4.37 0.43
C GLU A 71 -19.47 4.74 -0.90
N ARG A 72 -19.82 3.71 -1.69
CA ARG A 72 -20.45 3.93 -2.99
C ARG A 72 -21.64 4.83 -2.70
N PRO A 73 -21.74 6.00 -3.33
CA PRO A 73 -22.86 6.89 -3.08
C PRO A 73 -24.17 6.10 -3.26
N ASP A 74 -25.19 6.40 -2.47
CA ASP A 74 -26.51 5.78 -2.68
C ASP A 74 -27.18 6.32 -3.96
N ALA A 75 -26.69 7.45 -4.47
CA ALA A 75 -27.16 8.11 -5.69
C ALA A 75 -26.02 8.36 -6.69
N CYS A 76 -26.30 8.15 -7.98
CA CYS A 76 -25.33 8.40 -9.05
C CYS A 76 -24.93 9.89 -9.11
N PRO A 77 -23.64 10.26 -9.07
CA PRO A 77 -23.20 11.67 -9.10
C PRO A 77 -23.44 12.36 -10.46
N LEU A 78 -23.78 11.61 -11.50
CA LEU A 78 -24.04 12.13 -12.85
C LEU A 78 -25.53 12.42 -13.10
N CYS A 79 -26.45 11.69 -12.45
CA CYS A 79 -27.88 11.80 -12.72
C CYS A 79 -28.76 11.92 -11.46
N GLU A 80 -28.17 11.95 -10.27
CA GLU A 80 -28.83 12.07 -8.95
C GLU A 80 -29.88 10.98 -8.64
N ARG A 81 -29.91 9.88 -9.42
CA ARG A 81 -30.85 8.77 -9.20
C ARG A 81 -30.30 7.77 -8.19
N SER A 82 -31.12 7.42 -7.20
CA SER A 82 -30.89 6.38 -6.20
C SER A 82 -31.69 5.12 -6.55
N GLU A 83 -31.43 4.52 -7.71
CA GLU A 83 -32.06 3.25 -8.08
C GLU A 83 -31.18 2.08 -7.59
N THR A 84 -31.73 1.22 -6.73
CA THR A 84 -31.07 -0.02 -6.30
C THR A 84 -30.99 -0.98 -7.49
N GLY A 85 -29.90 -0.92 -8.25
CA GLY A 85 -29.70 -1.71 -9.47
C GLY A 85 -28.73 -1.13 -10.49
N LEU A 86 -28.14 0.05 -10.23
CA LEU A 86 -27.17 0.67 -11.14
C LEU A 86 -25.85 -0.14 -11.19
N ASP A 87 -25.56 -0.68 -12.38
CA ASP A 87 -24.31 -1.38 -12.68
C ASP A 87 -23.11 -0.42 -12.77
N PHE A 88 -21.89 -0.94 -12.64
CA PHE A 88 -20.64 -0.18 -12.77
C PHE A 88 -20.58 0.67 -14.06
N HIS A 89 -21.15 0.19 -15.18
CA HIS A 89 -21.21 0.96 -16.42
C HIS A 89 -21.99 2.27 -16.25
N HIS A 90 -23.14 2.22 -15.56
CA HIS A 90 -23.96 3.38 -15.27
C HIS A 90 -23.24 4.37 -14.34
N TRP A 91 -22.54 3.86 -13.32
CA TRP A 91 -21.72 4.70 -12.41
C TRP A 91 -20.58 5.43 -13.12
N ARG A 92 -20.09 4.91 -14.25
CA ARG A 92 -18.95 5.46 -14.99
C ARG A 92 -19.36 6.39 -16.14
N TYR A 93 -20.50 6.15 -16.78
CA TYR A 93 -20.90 6.85 -18.01
C TYR A 93 -22.26 7.56 -17.94
N GLY A 94 -23.08 7.31 -16.91
CA GLY A 94 -24.31 8.05 -16.66
C GLY A 94 -25.43 7.83 -17.69
N GLU A 95 -25.46 6.67 -18.37
CA GLU A 95 -26.45 6.32 -19.39
C GLU A 95 -27.66 5.55 -18.87
#